data_AF-A0A5C2LKV4-F1
#
_entry.id   AF-A0A5C2LKV4-F1
#
_cell.length_a   1.000
_cell.length_b   1.000
_cell.length_c   1.000
_cell.angle_alpha   90.00
_cell.angle_beta   90.00
_cell.angle_gamma   90.00
#
_symmetry.space_group_name_H-M   'P 1'
#
loop_
_entity.id
_entity.type
_entity.pdbx_description
1 polymer ?
#
loop_
_entity_poly.entity_id
_entity_poly.type
_entity_poly.pdbx_seq_one_letter_code
_entity_poly.pdbx_strand_id
1 'polypeptide(L)'
;MSTWVTITEAVEITTKAIKQKITPSDIYRHALSGNILLSVYFQSPVILKKIQTFNGKIKFRQFEGDLLDKLCMLDRDGFIYGQNLRLCTEARYVCPVQQIIDTP
;
A
#
# COMPACT_ATOMS: atom_id res chain seq x y z
N MET A 1 -3.87 21.45 -14.06
CA MET A 1 -3.55 20.05 -13.71
C MET A 1 -2.80 20.08 -12.40
N SER A 2 -3.27 19.41 -11.35
CA SER A 2 -2.49 19.25 -10.13
C SER A 2 -1.31 18.33 -10.45
N THR A 3 -0.09 18.85 -10.38
CA THR A 3 1.13 18.07 -10.54
C THR A 3 1.35 17.25 -9.29
N TRP A 4 1.08 15.94 -9.37
CA TRP A 4 1.53 14.99 -8.37
C TRP A 4 3.06 15.01 -8.32
N VAL A 5 3.60 15.01 -7.10
CA VAL A 5 5.04 14.98 -6.87
C VAL A 5 5.36 13.82 -5.94
N THR A 6 6.51 13.21 -6.17
CA THR A 6 7.06 12.23 -5.25
C THR A 6 7.41 12.90 -3.91
N ILE A 7 7.57 12.10 -2.86
CA ILE A 7 7.94 12.60 -1.53
C ILE A 7 9.30 13.33 -1.59
N THR A 8 10.23 12.82 -2.39
CA THR A 8 11.54 13.47 -2.59
C THR A 8 11.40 14.83 -3.26
N GLU A 9 10.62 14.92 -4.34
CA GLU A 9 10.35 16.20 -5.02
C GLU A 9 9.63 17.18 -4.10
N ALA A 10 8.66 16.72 -3.30
CA ALA A 10 7.98 17.53 -2.31
C ALA A 10 8.95 18.13 -1.28
N VAL A 11 9.90 17.32 -0.79
CA VAL A 11 10.97 17.77 0.12
C VAL A 11 11.84 18.84 -0.54
N GLU A 12 12.26 18.63 -1.79
CA GLU A 12 13.09 19.59 -2.52
C GLU A 12 12.38 20.91 -2.78
N ILE A 13 11.13 20.85 -3.27
CA ILE A 13 10.29 22.02 -3.56
C ILE A 13 10.08 22.83 -2.28
N THR A 14 9.70 22.16 -1.20
CA THR A 14 9.40 22.83 0.07
C THR A 14 10.66 23.43 0.68
N THR A 15 11.77 22.68 0.71
CA THR A 15 13.05 23.17 1.24
C THR A 15 13.50 24.44 0.51
N LYS A 16 13.33 24.49 -0.81
CA LYS A 16 13.63 25.69 -1.62
C LYS A 16 12.68 26.85 -1.29
N ALA A 17 11.40 26.57 -1.08
CA ALA A 17 10.38 27.59 -0.79
C ALA A 17 10.56 28.24 0.59
N ILE A 18 10.77 27.44 1.65
CA ILE A 18 10.84 27.96 3.03
C ILE A 18 12.27 28.28 3.50
N LYS A 19 13.28 28.01 2.66
CA LYS A 19 14.72 28.17 2.98
C LYS A 19 15.16 27.43 4.24
N GLN A 20 14.43 26.39 4.62
CA GLN A 20 14.71 25.52 5.76
C GLN A 20 14.70 24.07 5.27
N LYS A 21 15.70 23.30 5.72
CA LYS A 21 15.80 21.89 5.38
C LYS A 21 14.67 21.12 6.06
N ILE A 22 13.85 20.45 5.25
CA ILE A 22 12.90 19.45 5.74
C ILE A 22 13.33 18.05 5.27
N THR A 23 12.75 17.04 5.88
CA THR A 23 13.02 15.63 5.59
C THR A 23 11.74 14.91 5.13
N PRO A 24 11.86 13.75 4.48
CA PRO A 24 10.69 12.91 4.20
C PRO A 24 9.85 12.62 5.45
N SER A 25 10.50 12.46 6.61
CA SER A 25 9.83 12.28 7.91
C SER A 25 8.88 13.43 8.27
N ASP A 26 9.20 14.65 7.86
CA ASP A 26 8.33 15.81 8.09
C ASP A 26 7.08 15.72 7.20
N ILE A 27 7.24 15.33 5.93
CA ILE A 27 6.12 15.05 5.03
C ILE A 27 5.21 13.96 5.63
N TYR A 28 5.78 12.82 6.06
CA TYR A 28 4.99 11.76 6.68
C TYR A 28 4.27 12.22 7.95
N ARG A 29 4.91 13.02 8.80
CA ARG A 29 4.28 13.56 10.01
C ARG A 29 3.10 14.47 9.68
N HIS A 30 3.24 15.33 8.67
CA HIS A 30 2.15 16.17 8.21
C HIS A 30 1.00 15.36 7.61
N ALA A 31 1.29 14.28 6.88
CA ALA A 31 0.29 13.36 6.36
C ALA A 31 -0.48 12.65 7.49
N LEU A 32 0.23 12.09 8.47
CA LEU A 32 -0.38 11.45 9.65
C LEU A 32 -1.19 12.43 10.51
N SER A 33 -0.87 13.73 10.44
CA SER A 33 -1.63 14.78 11.14
C SER A 33 -2.84 15.27 10.33
N GLY A 34 -3.09 14.75 9.13
CA GLY A 34 -4.19 15.16 8.25
C GLY A 34 -3.96 16.48 7.52
N ASN A 35 -2.74 17.04 7.53
CA ASN A 35 -2.44 18.31 6.88
C ASN A 35 -2.24 18.19 5.37
N ILE A 36 -1.82 17.01 4.91
CA ILE A 36 -1.61 16.68 3.50
C ILE A 36 -2.07 15.24 3.25
N LEU A 37 -2.43 14.94 2.01
CA LEU A 37 -2.81 13.61 1.58
C LEU A 37 -1.60 12.94 0.92
N LEU A 38 -1.36 11.67 1.23
CA LEU A 38 -0.46 10.83 0.44
C LEU A 38 -1.30 9.97 -0.50
N SER A 39 -0.74 9.65 -1.65
CA SER A 39 -1.42 8.80 -2.62
C SER A 39 -0.42 7.80 -3.19
N VAL A 40 -0.92 6.61 -3.49
CA VAL A 40 -0.13 5.55 -4.12
C VAL A 40 -0.41 5.59 -5.62
N TYR A 41 0.65 5.74 -6.41
CA TYR A 41 0.57 5.67 -7.86
C TYR A 41 0.93 4.28 -8.37
N PHE A 42 0.11 3.75 -9.27
CA PHE A 42 0.29 2.47 -9.93
C PHE A 42 0.55 2.68 -11.42
N GLN A 43 1.71 2.21 -11.89
CA GLN A 43 2.12 2.32 -13.30
C GLN A 43 1.24 1.49 -14.26
N SER A 44 0.49 0.53 -13.73
CA SER A 44 -0.47 -0.30 -14.46
C SER A 44 -1.79 -0.40 -13.69
N PRO A 45 -2.91 -0.76 -14.36
CA PRO A 45 -4.16 -1.02 -13.66
C PRO A 45 -4.01 -2.07 -12.56
N VAL A 46 -4.61 -1.81 -11.40
CA VAL A 46 -4.60 -2.73 -10.26
C VAL A 46 -5.96 -3.30 -9.97
N ILE A 47 -5.96 -4.50 -9.40
CA ILE A 47 -7.15 -5.17 -8.88
C ILE A 47 -6.95 -5.32 -7.38
N LEU A 48 -7.84 -4.73 -6.60
CA LEU A 48 -7.82 -4.78 -5.16
C LEU A 48 -8.86 -5.76 -4.64
N LYS A 49 -8.55 -6.39 -3.50
CA LYS A 49 -9.46 -7.28 -2.81
C LYS A 49 -9.39 -7.00 -1.31
N LYS A 50 -10.54 -6.75 -0.69
CA LYS A 50 -10.59 -6.37 0.72
C LYS A 50 -10.24 -7.56 1.61
N ILE A 51 -9.35 -7.34 2.58
CA ILE A 51 -8.97 -8.35 3.58
C ILE A 51 -10.14 -8.52 4.56
N GLN A 52 -10.48 -9.76 4.87
CA GLN A 52 -11.48 -10.06 5.90
C GLN A 52 -10.90 -9.88 7.29
N THR A 53 -11.70 -9.28 8.18
CA THR A 53 -11.40 -9.21 9.60
C THR A 53 -12.40 -10.02 10.41
N PHE A 54 -11.96 -10.59 11.52
CA PHE A 54 -12.78 -11.27 12.50
C PHE A 54 -12.39 -10.78 13.88
N ASN A 55 -13.34 -10.19 14.63
CA ASN A 55 -13.10 -9.57 15.93
C ASN A 55 -11.94 -8.56 15.92
N GLY A 56 -11.88 -7.70 14.89
CA GLY A 56 -10.84 -6.68 14.73
C GLY A 56 -9.46 -7.20 14.33
N LYS A 57 -9.30 -8.51 14.14
CA LYS A 57 -8.05 -9.14 13.68
C LYS A 57 -8.15 -9.57 12.23
N ILE A 58 -7.01 -9.58 11.54
CA ILE A 58 -6.92 -10.11 10.18
C ILE A 58 -7.22 -11.62 10.21
N LYS A 59 -8.13 -12.05 9.33
CA LYS A 59 -8.51 -13.46 9.23
C LYS A 59 -7.58 -14.20 8.27
N PHE A 60 -7.02 -15.30 8.75
CA PHE A 60 -6.23 -16.24 7.95
C PHE A 60 -6.96 -17.56 7.79
N ARG A 61 -6.60 -18.30 6.74
CA ARG A 61 -7.00 -19.71 6.56
C ARG A 61 -5.79 -20.53 6.16
N GLN A 62 -5.89 -21.84 6.33
CA GLN A 62 -4.88 -22.76 5.82
C GLN A 62 -4.82 -22.68 4.28
N PHE A 63 -3.62 -22.73 3.75
CA PHE A 63 -3.37 -22.74 2.32
C PHE A 63 -3.54 -24.15 1.77
N GLU A 64 -4.39 -24.31 0.75
CA GLU A 64 -4.77 -25.60 0.15
C GLU A 64 -4.37 -25.70 -1.34
N GLY A 65 -3.45 -24.85 -1.81
CA GLY A 65 -2.97 -24.86 -3.20
C GLY A 65 -1.72 -25.71 -3.43
N ASP A 66 -1.31 -25.81 -4.69
CA ASP A 66 -0.09 -26.50 -5.09
C ASP A 66 1.17 -25.61 -4.91
N LEU A 67 2.32 -26.07 -5.42
CA LEU A 67 3.58 -25.32 -5.36
C LEU A 67 3.51 -24.00 -6.16
N LEU A 68 2.85 -24.01 -7.32
CA LEU A 68 2.74 -22.85 -8.20
C LEU A 68 1.84 -21.79 -7.55
N ASP A 69 0.74 -22.21 -6.93
CA ASP A 69 -0.12 -21.34 -6.15
C ASP A 69 0.65 -20.67 -4.99
N LYS A 70 1.59 -21.38 -4.34
CA LYS A 70 2.44 -20.80 -3.28
C LYS A 70 3.40 -19.76 -3.82
N LEU A 71 4.02 -20.02 -4.97
CA LEU A 71 4.90 -19.06 -5.63
C LEU A 71 4.13 -17.78 -6.00
N CYS A 72 2.88 -17.90 -6.45
CA CYS A 72 2.02 -16.77 -6.76
C CYS A 72 1.59 -15.92 -5.56
N MET A 73 1.79 -16.38 -4.32
CA MET A 73 1.59 -15.54 -3.12
C MET A 73 2.72 -14.52 -2.94
N LEU A 74 3.86 -14.69 -3.62
CA LEU A 74 5.02 -13.81 -3.52
C LEU A 74 5.48 -13.56 -2.07
N ASP A 75 5.18 -14.50 -1.18
CA ASP A 75 5.56 -14.50 0.23
C ASP A 75 6.79 -15.39 0.41
N ARG A 76 7.96 -14.76 0.41
CA ARG A 76 9.24 -15.45 0.55
C ARG A 76 9.32 -16.23 1.87
N ASP A 77 8.93 -15.62 2.97
CA ASP A 77 9.08 -16.20 4.30
C ASP A 77 8.04 -17.31 4.51
N GLY A 78 6.81 -17.10 4.06
CA GLY A 78 5.79 -18.15 4.05
C GLY A 78 6.20 -19.36 3.23
N PHE A 79 6.87 -19.15 2.10
CA PHE A 79 7.40 -20.20 1.26
C PHE A 79 8.56 -20.97 1.92
N ILE A 80 9.57 -20.25 2.43
CA ILE A 80 10.80 -20.86 3.01
C ILE A 80 10.51 -21.57 4.33
N TYR A 81 9.72 -20.95 5.20
CA TYR A 81 9.48 -21.44 6.56
C TYR A 81 8.22 -22.30 6.69
N GLY A 82 7.54 -22.59 5.57
CA GLY A 82 6.36 -23.45 5.54
C GLY A 82 5.14 -22.85 6.23
N GLN A 83 5.05 -21.52 6.35
CA GLN A 83 3.83 -20.87 6.85
C GLN A 83 2.75 -20.97 5.78
N ASN A 84 1.94 -22.02 5.86
CA ASN A 84 0.85 -22.30 4.93
C ASN A 84 -0.42 -21.54 5.33
N LEU A 85 -0.32 -20.23 5.54
CA LEU A 85 -1.47 -19.37 5.85
C LEU A 85 -1.73 -18.42 4.69
N ARG A 86 -3.00 -18.27 4.34
CA ARG A 86 -3.48 -17.33 3.33
C ARG A 86 -4.41 -16.31 3.96
N LEU A 87 -4.23 -15.04 3.58
CA LEU A 87 -5.18 -13.99 3.93
C LEU A 87 -6.57 -14.32 3.38
N CYS A 88 -7.57 -14.29 4.25
CA CYS A 88 -8.96 -14.34 3.79
C CYS A 88 -9.31 -12.99 3.17
N THR A 89 -9.94 -13.03 2.00
CA THR A 89 -10.37 -11.84 1.28
C THR A 89 -11.86 -11.92 0.97
N GLU A 90 -12.55 -10.78 0.96
CA GLU A 90 -13.94 -10.69 0.54
C GLU A 90 -14.07 -11.07 -0.94
N ALA A 91 -15.19 -11.67 -1.36
CA ALA A 91 -15.32 -12.20 -2.72
C ALA A 91 -15.25 -11.11 -3.82
N ARG A 92 -15.66 -9.88 -3.48
CA ARG A 92 -15.77 -8.78 -4.43
C ARG A 92 -14.39 -8.17 -4.74
N TYR A 93 -14.10 -8.06 -6.03
CA TYR A 93 -12.96 -7.29 -6.54
C TYR A 93 -13.33 -5.81 -6.65
N VAL A 94 -12.33 -4.96 -6.41
CA VAL A 94 -12.39 -3.52 -6.69
C VAL A 94 -11.35 -3.25 -7.76
N CYS A 95 -11.77 -2.67 -8.88
CA CYS A 95 -10.89 -2.31 -9.99
C CYS A 95 -10.90 -0.78 -10.12
N PRO A 96 -9.99 -0.06 -9.44
CA PRO A 96 -9.89 1.38 -9.56
C PRO A 96 -9.68 1.79 -11.02
N VAL A 97 -10.45 2.76 -11.48
CA VAL A 97 -10.26 3.36 -12.82
C VAL A 97 -9.05 4.29 -12.78
N GLN A 98 -8.84 4.94 -11.64
CA GLN A 98 -7.70 5.81 -11.38
C GLN A 98 -6.47 4.97 -11.01
N GLN A 99 -5.33 5.36 -11.57
CA GLN A 99 -4.01 4.82 -11.21
C GLN A 99 -3.45 5.41 -9.92
N ILE A 100 -4.13 6.39 -9.33
CA ILE A 100 -3.75 7.04 -8.09
C ILE A 100 -4.83 6.74 -7.07
N ILE A 101 -4.40 6.21 -5.92
CA ILE A 101 -5.27 5.89 -4.80
C ILE A 101 -4.81 6.70 -3.60
N ASP A 102 -5.67 7.60 -3.14
CA ASP A 102 -5.42 8.38 -1.94
C ASP A 102 -5.43 7.50 -0.70
N THR A 103 -4.52 7.78 0.24
CA THR A 103 -4.52 7.13 1.55
C THR A 103 -5.62 7.75 2.41
N PRO A 104 -6.36 6.96 3.21
CA PRO A 104 -7.35 7.48 4.16
C PRO A 104 -6.77 8.43 5.21
#